data_AF-A0A2S0MKX7-F1
#
_entry.id   AF-A0A2S0MKX7-F1
#
_cell.length_a   1.000
_cell.length_b   1.000
_cell.length_c   1.000
_cell.angle_alpha   90.00
_cell.angle_beta   90.00
_cell.angle_gamma   90.00
#
_symmetry.space_group_name_H-M   'P 1'
#
loop_
_entity.id
_entity.type
_entity.pdbx_description
1 polymer ?
#
loop_
_entity_poly.entity_id
_entity_poly.type
_entity_poly.pdbx_seq_one_letter_code
_entity_poly.pdbx_strand_id
1 'polypeptide(L)'
;MLAPLGQAIDALSAEISGLLTAAGPAPTPQVIVLSNTPRLAGIGGFVGVNTDPQAELYARRLDAEIAIRVFGNNSGALADAELQAANDLLRADPQQLRRNGIFKLKRLTDRETPVLRAADGIGAPFGRDIICSVSFEHRPVPLASEGALDSVPLDITQAGLTERGGRVYASDFQADPLGDFVALDRSGGSGSDGNWAYDAAAQEVTQTGTASGGNNGIAGNKIGTYLILSPTLAGDLTNFVVNADMRCGSIGGIGFVFRFADIDNFGFVVLESPADIRVMGKRIGGSGSLLDAGGQDATQGFAPDTWLRLRLLADGDRIELAVNEQIVLSGRDPALTGPGSVGLFCRRADTARFRSFRLSRL
;
A
#
# COMPACT_ATOMS: atom_id res chain seq x y z
N MET A 1 3.22 -9.90 -11.74
CA MET A 1 4.04 -9.36 -12.85
C MET A 1 3.25 -8.22 -13.49
N LEU A 2 3.76 -6.99 -13.52
CA LEU A 2 3.00 -5.87 -14.10
C LEU A 2 2.60 -6.19 -15.54
N ALA A 3 1.31 -6.01 -15.90
CA ALA A 3 0.88 -6.15 -17.29
C ALA A 3 1.80 -5.30 -18.19
N PRO A 4 2.33 -5.83 -19.30
CA PRO A 4 3.21 -5.08 -20.18
C PRO A 4 2.51 -3.81 -20.67
N LEU A 5 3.19 -2.67 -20.64
CA LEU A 5 2.67 -1.40 -21.17
C LEU A 5 2.11 -1.56 -22.60
N GLY A 6 2.71 -2.45 -23.40
CA GLY A 6 2.24 -2.80 -24.74
C GLY A 6 0.77 -3.26 -24.77
N GLN A 7 0.34 -4.13 -23.85
CA GLN A 7 -1.05 -4.61 -23.84
C GLN A 7 -2.06 -3.47 -23.60
N ALA A 8 -1.71 -2.51 -22.74
CA ALA A 8 -2.58 -1.36 -22.49
C ALA A 8 -2.64 -0.41 -23.69
N ILE A 9 -1.54 -0.26 -24.43
CA ILE A 9 -1.49 0.53 -25.68
C ILE A 9 -2.31 -0.15 -26.77
N ASP A 10 -2.17 -1.46 -26.93
CA ASP A 10 -2.91 -2.26 -27.92
C ASP A 10 -4.41 -2.22 -27.62
N ALA A 11 -4.80 -2.36 -26.35
CA ALA A 11 -6.19 -2.23 -25.92
C ALA A 11 -6.76 -0.84 -26.20
N LEU A 12 -6.03 0.24 -25.87
CA LEU A 12 -6.44 1.60 -26.21
C LEU A 12 -6.65 1.77 -27.73
N SER A 13 -5.71 1.29 -28.53
CA SER A 13 -5.78 1.37 -29.99
C SER A 13 -6.99 0.61 -30.53
N ALA A 14 -7.25 -0.60 -30.02
CA ALA A 14 -8.41 -1.41 -30.38
C ALA A 14 -9.74 -0.73 -30.00
N GLU A 15 -9.84 -0.18 -28.79
CA GLU A 15 -11.04 0.49 -28.30
C GLU A 15 -11.37 1.74 -29.13
N ILE A 16 -10.39 2.60 -29.41
CA ILE A 16 -10.62 3.78 -30.25
C ILE A 16 -10.94 3.37 -31.69
N SER A 17 -10.24 2.37 -32.24
CA SER A 17 -10.52 1.87 -33.60
C SER A 17 -11.94 1.30 -33.72
N GLY A 18 -12.44 0.65 -32.66
CA GLY A 18 -13.80 0.12 -32.60
C GLY A 18 -14.90 1.19 -32.60
N LEU A 19 -14.57 2.44 -32.27
CA LEU A 19 -15.51 3.56 -32.37
C LEU A 19 -15.62 4.11 -33.79
N LEU A 20 -14.61 3.89 -34.64
CA LEU A 20 -14.46 4.57 -35.92
C LEU A 20 -15.05 3.77 -37.06
N THR A 21 -15.83 4.43 -37.90
CA THR A 21 -16.44 3.85 -39.10
C THR A 21 -15.77 4.39 -40.37
N ALA A 22 -15.76 3.56 -41.43
CA ALA A 22 -15.24 3.98 -42.73
C ALA A 22 -16.25 4.90 -43.44
N ALA A 23 -15.77 6.01 -44.01
CA ALA A 23 -16.60 6.91 -44.81
C ALA A 23 -16.66 6.43 -46.28
N GLY A 24 -17.69 5.62 -46.59
CA GLY A 24 -17.92 5.11 -47.95
C GLY A 24 -16.82 4.14 -48.41
N PRO A 25 -16.23 4.30 -49.62
CA PRO A 25 -15.19 3.40 -50.13
C PRO A 25 -13.80 3.69 -49.57
N ALA A 26 -13.65 4.65 -48.65
CA ALA A 26 -12.37 4.97 -48.05
C ALA A 26 -11.90 3.86 -47.09
N PRO A 27 -10.58 3.66 -46.92
CA PRO A 27 -10.05 2.78 -45.88
C PRO A 27 -10.53 3.17 -44.48
N THR A 28 -10.65 2.19 -43.59
CA THR A 28 -10.92 2.44 -42.18
C THR A 28 -9.82 3.32 -41.58
N PRO A 29 -10.17 4.33 -40.75
CA PRO A 29 -9.19 5.15 -40.06
C PRO A 29 -8.18 4.31 -39.24
N GLN A 30 -6.96 4.80 -39.13
CA GLN A 30 -5.89 4.16 -38.35
C GLN A 30 -5.65 4.94 -37.06
N VAL A 31 -5.50 4.23 -35.93
CA VAL A 31 -5.17 4.84 -34.63
C VAL A 31 -3.71 4.62 -34.32
N ILE A 32 -2.99 5.71 -34.02
CA ILE A 32 -1.58 5.70 -33.65
C ILE A 32 -1.46 6.37 -32.29
N VAL A 33 -0.82 5.70 -31.32
CA VAL A 33 -0.53 6.29 -30.01
C VAL A 33 0.81 7.02 -30.08
N LEU A 34 0.79 8.35 -29.94
CA LEU A 34 1.97 9.21 -30.12
C LEU A 34 2.80 9.32 -28.85
N SER A 35 2.14 9.48 -27.72
CA SER A 35 2.78 9.56 -26.40
C SER A 35 1.86 8.99 -25.35
N ASN A 36 2.45 8.48 -24.27
CA ASN A 36 1.69 8.03 -23.11
C ASN A 36 2.46 8.34 -21.82
N THR A 37 1.71 8.65 -20.77
CA THR A 37 2.21 8.71 -19.40
C THR A 37 1.52 7.61 -18.62
N PRO A 38 2.15 6.43 -18.45
CA PRO A 38 1.53 5.33 -17.73
C PRO A 38 1.53 5.62 -16.23
N ARG A 39 0.42 5.30 -15.58
CA ARG A 39 0.23 5.34 -14.13
C ARG A 39 -0.47 4.06 -13.69
N LEU A 40 -0.31 3.69 -12.42
CA LEU A 40 -1.11 2.60 -11.86
C LEU A 40 -2.57 3.05 -11.73
N ALA A 41 -3.50 2.18 -12.10
CA ALA A 41 -4.91 2.46 -11.93
C ALA A 41 -5.30 2.24 -10.48
N GLY A 42 -5.94 3.25 -9.89
CA GLY A 42 -6.46 3.23 -8.54
C GLY A 42 -7.98 3.38 -8.53
N ILE A 43 -8.65 2.90 -7.50
CA ILE A 43 -10.10 3.09 -7.34
C ILE A 43 -10.37 4.59 -7.23
N GLY A 44 -11.00 5.22 -8.24
CA GLY A 44 -11.25 6.66 -8.25
C GLY A 44 -9.99 7.53 -8.34
N GLY A 45 -8.86 7.00 -8.83
CA GLY A 45 -7.57 7.67 -8.78
C GLY A 45 -6.79 7.45 -7.48
N PHE A 46 -7.34 6.68 -6.54
CA PHE A 46 -6.65 6.22 -5.35
C PHE A 46 -5.88 4.93 -5.65
N VAL A 47 -4.58 5.05 -5.93
CA VAL A 47 -3.68 3.88 -5.84
C VAL A 47 -3.73 3.47 -4.37
N GLY A 48 -4.09 2.21 -4.09
CA GLY A 48 -4.17 1.72 -2.71
C GLY A 48 -2.92 2.12 -1.92
N VAL A 49 -3.10 2.40 -0.62
CA VAL A 49 -2.01 2.79 0.31
C VAL A 49 -0.92 1.72 0.43
N ASN A 50 -1.15 0.53 -0.09
CA ASN A 50 -0.12 -0.48 -0.22
C ASN A 50 0.89 -0.05 -1.29
N THR A 51 2.10 0.27 -0.84
CA THR A 51 3.24 0.63 -1.70
C THR A 51 3.73 -0.55 -2.55
N ASP A 52 3.29 -1.78 -2.23
CA ASP A 52 3.66 -3.00 -2.94
C ASP A 52 2.49 -4.01 -2.97
N PRO A 53 1.40 -3.73 -3.72
CA PRO A 53 0.26 -4.62 -3.77
C PRO A 53 0.68 -5.94 -4.46
N GLN A 54 0.63 -7.03 -3.70
CA GLN A 54 0.83 -8.39 -4.19
C GLN A 54 -0.39 -8.81 -5.02
N ALA A 55 -0.39 -8.48 -6.31
CA ALA A 55 -1.44 -8.86 -7.24
C ALA A 55 -0.84 -9.52 -8.49
N GLU A 56 -1.53 -10.54 -9.00
CA GLU A 56 -1.10 -11.16 -10.26
C GLU A 56 -1.42 -10.27 -11.47
N LEU A 57 -2.52 -9.52 -11.38
CA LEU A 57 -3.00 -8.60 -12.40
C LEU A 57 -3.01 -7.16 -11.89
N TYR A 58 -2.49 -6.25 -12.72
CA TYR A 58 -2.46 -4.82 -12.43
C TYR A 58 -3.25 -4.07 -13.50
N ALA A 59 -4.21 -3.25 -13.07
CA ALA A 59 -4.83 -2.28 -13.95
C ALA A 59 -3.88 -1.08 -14.17
N ARG A 60 -3.90 -0.53 -15.39
CA ARG A 60 -3.04 0.60 -15.78
C ARG A 60 -3.87 1.74 -16.30
N ARG A 61 -3.54 2.95 -15.85
CA ARG A 61 -4.08 4.18 -16.41
C ARG A 61 -3.08 4.79 -17.39
N LEU A 62 -3.55 5.17 -18.57
CA LEU A 62 -2.80 5.85 -19.61
C LEU A 62 -3.43 7.22 -19.84
N ASP A 63 -2.65 8.28 -19.61
CA ASP A 63 -2.93 9.58 -20.21
C ASP A 63 -2.09 9.68 -21.48
N ALA A 64 -2.74 9.68 -22.64
CA ALA A 64 -2.10 9.52 -23.95
C ALA A 64 -2.53 10.60 -24.94
N GLU A 65 -1.64 10.93 -25.88
CA GLU A 65 -1.98 11.62 -27.12
C GLU A 65 -2.06 10.58 -28.24
N ILE A 66 -3.17 10.58 -28.97
CA ILE A 66 -3.39 9.70 -30.12
C ILE A 66 -3.59 10.51 -31.39
N ALA A 67 -3.14 9.97 -32.51
CA ALA A 67 -3.45 10.42 -33.85
C ALA A 67 -4.42 9.44 -34.50
N ILE A 68 -5.57 9.94 -34.93
CA ILE A 68 -6.52 9.19 -35.75
C ILE A 68 -6.31 9.65 -37.18
N ARG A 69 -5.70 8.78 -37.99
CA ARG A 69 -5.40 9.05 -39.39
C ARG A 69 -6.59 8.65 -40.26
N VAL A 70 -7.16 9.63 -40.94
CA VAL A 70 -8.24 9.45 -41.91
C VAL A 70 -7.70 9.56 -43.34
N PHE A 71 -8.38 8.92 -44.29
CA PHE A 71 -7.93 8.82 -45.68
C PHE A 71 -9.04 9.23 -46.66
N GLY A 72 -8.65 9.71 -47.83
CA GLY A 72 -9.58 10.05 -48.91
C GLY A 72 -8.94 9.93 -50.29
N ASN A 73 -9.75 9.60 -51.30
CA ASN A 73 -9.28 9.51 -52.70
C ASN A 73 -9.23 10.88 -53.39
N ASN A 74 -9.87 11.89 -52.81
CA ASN A 74 -9.84 13.29 -53.20
C ASN A 74 -10.08 14.17 -51.95
N SER A 75 -9.99 15.49 -52.10
CA SER A 75 -10.16 16.44 -50.99
C SER A 75 -11.55 16.40 -50.36
N GLY A 76 -12.61 16.19 -51.15
CA GLY A 76 -13.98 16.06 -50.66
C GLY A 76 -14.16 14.82 -49.79
N ALA A 77 -13.72 13.66 -50.30
CA ALA A 77 -13.76 12.40 -49.57
C ALA A 77 -12.93 12.43 -48.27
N LEU A 78 -11.81 13.16 -48.26
CA LEU A 78 -11.02 13.36 -47.03
C LEU A 78 -11.79 14.20 -46.00
N ALA A 79 -12.47 15.27 -46.44
CA ALA A 79 -13.28 16.10 -45.56
C ALA A 79 -14.49 15.31 -44.99
N ASP A 80 -15.13 14.49 -45.82
CA ASP A 80 -16.22 13.59 -45.39
C ASP A 80 -15.72 12.56 -44.37
N ALA A 81 -14.53 11.97 -44.60
CA ALA A 81 -13.91 11.03 -43.66
C ALA A 81 -13.54 11.67 -42.33
N GLU A 82 -13.00 12.90 -42.35
CA GLU A 82 -12.71 13.66 -41.13
C GLU A 82 -14.00 13.97 -40.35
N LEU A 83 -15.06 14.41 -41.05
CA LEU A 83 -16.34 14.71 -40.43
C LEU A 83 -16.99 13.45 -39.83
N GLN A 84 -16.91 12.31 -40.54
CA GLN A 84 -17.41 11.03 -40.04
C GLN A 84 -16.66 10.60 -38.77
N ALA A 85 -15.32 10.60 -38.79
CA ALA A 85 -14.53 10.25 -37.60
C ALA A 85 -14.82 11.18 -36.41
N ALA A 86 -14.98 12.49 -36.65
CA ALA A 86 -15.37 13.42 -35.60
C ALA A 86 -16.78 13.11 -35.04
N ASN A 87 -17.74 12.79 -35.91
CA ASN A 87 -19.10 12.42 -35.50
C ASN A 87 -19.13 11.11 -34.71
N ASP A 88 -18.34 10.11 -35.12
CA ASP A 88 -18.23 8.82 -34.43
C ASP A 88 -17.74 9.01 -32.99
N LEU A 89 -16.68 9.81 -32.79
CA LEU A 89 -16.15 10.12 -31.46
C LEU A 89 -17.13 10.93 -30.60
N LEU A 90 -17.89 11.86 -31.21
CA LEU A 90 -18.88 12.69 -30.50
C LEU A 90 -20.16 11.93 -30.13
N ARG A 91 -20.55 10.94 -30.95
CA ARG A 91 -21.77 10.13 -30.76
C ARG A 91 -21.53 8.89 -29.91
N ALA A 92 -20.28 8.55 -29.60
CA ALA A 92 -19.94 7.44 -28.74
C ALA A 92 -20.66 7.58 -27.38
N ASP A 93 -21.35 6.52 -26.97
CA ASP A 93 -22.09 6.50 -25.70
C ASP A 93 -21.12 6.67 -24.51
N PRO A 94 -21.26 7.73 -23.69
CA PRO A 94 -20.40 7.94 -22.53
C PRO A 94 -20.41 6.78 -21.53
N GLN A 95 -21.51 6.03 -21.41
CA GLN A 95 -21.56 4.86 -20.53
C GLN A 95 -20.71 3.72 -21.09
N GLN A 96 -20.86 3.41 -22.38
CA GLN A 96 -20.05 2.41 -23.05
C GLN A 96 -18.56 2.77 -23.04
N LEU A 97 -18.20 4.04 -23.30
CA LEU A 97 -16.82 4.51 -23.23
C LEU A 97 -16.19 4.23 -21.85
N ARG A 98 -16.90 4.55 -20.77
CA ARG A 98 -16.42 4.27 -19.40
C ARG A 98 -16.30 2.78 -19.11
N ARG A 99 -17.25 1.95 -19.59
CA ARG A 99 -17.18 0.49 -19.45
C ARG A 99 -15.94 -0.08 -20.14
N ASN A 100 -15.58 0.50 -21.28
CA ASN A 100 -14.39 0.14 -22.04
C ASN A 100 -13.12 0.83 -21.52
N GLY A 101 -13.19 1.59 -20.42
CA GLY A 101 -12.03 2.22 -19.77
C GLY A 101 -11.66 3.61 -20.29
N ILE A 102 -12.40 4.21 -21.23
CA ILE A 102 -12.15 5.58 -21.73
C ILE A 102 -12.89 6.60 -20.84
N PHE A 103 -12.13 7.37 -20.06
CA PHE A 103 -12.68 8.38 -19.12
C PHE A 103 -12.70 9.78 -19.70
N LYS A 104 -11.77 10.09 -20.60
CA LYS A 104 -11.67 11.40 -21.25
C LYS A 104 -11.21 11.18 -22.67
N LEU A 105 -11.88 11.86 -23.60
CA LEU A 105 -11.52 11.93 -25.00
C LEU A 105 -11.76 13.37 -25.44
N LYS A 106 -10.70 14.07 -25.84
CA LYS A 106 -10.78 15.47 -26.26
C LYS A 106 -9.92 15.69 -27.50
N ARG A 107 -10.53 16.19 -28.58
CA ARG A 107 -9.81 16.67 -29.76
C ARG A 107 -8.93 17.86 -29.38
N LEU A 108 -7.68 17.85 -29.81
CA LEU A 108 -6.76 18.97 -29.66
C LEU A 108 -6.91 19.87 -30.88
N THR A 109 -7.45 21.08 -30.68
CA THR A 109 -7.97 21.95 -31.75
C THR A 109 -6.91 22.86 -32.38
N ASP A 110 -5.72 22.96 -31.79
CA ASP A 110 -4.74 24.03 -32.11
C ASP A 110 -3.62 23.62 -33.08
N ARG A 111 -3.71 22.47 -33.74
CA ARG A 111 -2.74 22.07 -34.76
C ARG A 111 -3.43 22.05 -36.12
N GLU A 112 -3.02 22.95 -37.02
CA GLU A 112 -3.25 22.74 -38.45
C GLU A 112 -2.55 21.45 -38.85
N THR A 113 -3.28 20.34 -38.93
CA THR A 113 -2.69 19.09 -39.38
C THR A 113 -2.54 19.11 -40.90
N PRO A 114 -1.31 18.96 -41.42
CA PRO A 114 -1.07 19.00 -42.85
C PRO A 114 -1.80 17.86 -43.54
N VAL A 115 -2.23 18.11 -44.79
CA VAL A 115 -2.75 17.04 -45.65
C VAL A 115 -1.56 16.19 -46.09
N LEU A 116 -1.53 14.95 -45.62
CA LEU A 116 -0.57 13.93 -46.02
C LEU A 116 -0.90 13.47 -47.44
N ARG A 117 0.12 13.23 -48.27
CA ARG A 117 -0.04 12.77 -49.67
C ARG A 117 0.56 11.39 -49.84
N ALA A 118 0.23 10.71 -50.95
CA ALA A 118 0.77 9.37 -51.25
C ALA A 118 2.32 9.29 -51.21
N ALA A 119 3.01 10.40 -51.51
CA ALA A 119 4.48 10.49 -51.42
C ALA A 119 5.02 10.31 -49.99
N ASP A 120 4.18 10.44 -48.95
CA ASP A 120 4.53 10.29 -47.54
C ASP A 120 4.39 8.82 -47.05
N GLY A 121 4.33 7.85 -47.98
CA GLY A 121 4.24 6.42 -47.65
C GLY A 121 2.83 5.92 -47.34
N ILE A 122 1.80 6.60 -47.86
CA ILE A 122 0.39 6.27 -47.64
C ILE A 122 -0.21 5.71 -48.94
N GLY A 123 -0.98 4.62 -48.86
CA GLY A 123 -1.62 3.99 -50.04
C GLY A 123 -2.75 4.82 -50.67
N ALA A 124 -3.32 5.77 -49.93
CA ALA A 124 -4.34 6.71 -50.40
C ALA A 124 -3.71 8.05 -50.83
N PRO A 125 -4.29 8.75 -51.82
CA PRO A 125 -3.72 10.00 -52.35
C PRO A 125 -3.77 11.16 -51.35
N PHE A 126 -4.69 11.12 -50.38
CA PHE A 126 -4.82 12.13 -49.33
C PHE A 126 -5.05 11.49 -47.96
N GLY A 127 -4.45 12.04 -46.92
CA GLY A 127 -4.68 11.69 -45.53
C GLY A 127 -4.58 12.89 -44.59
N ARG A 128 -5.12 12.76 -43.38
CA ARG A 128 -5.02 13.78 -42.33
C ARG A 128 -5.07 13.13 -40.96
N ASP A 129 -4.28 13.65 -40.02
CA ASP A 129 -4.30 13.21 -38.64
C ASP A 129 -5.25 14.09 -37.81
N ILE A 130 -6.12 13.46 -37.02
CA ILE A 130 -6.93 14.09 -35.99
C ILE A 130 -6.28 13.77 -34.65
N ILE A 131 -5.76 14.79 -33.96
CA ILE A 131 -5.06 14.59 -32.69
C ILE A 131 -6.04 14.69 -31.53
N CYS A 132 -6.00 13.71 -30.63
CA CYS A 132 -6.84 13.65 -29.44
C CYS A 132 -6.00 13.36 -28.19
N SER A 133 -6.34 14.00 -27.07
CA SER A 133 -5.91 13.56 -25.74
C SER A 133 -6.92 12.56 -25.17
N VAL A 134 -6.42 11.45 -24.64
CA VAL A 134 -7.23 10.37 -24.06
C VAL A 134 -6.75 10.03 -22.65
N SER A 135 -7.70 9.81 -21.73
CA SER A 135 -7.43 9.16 -20.44
C SER A 135 -8.13 7.80 -20.44
N PHE A 136 -7.35 6.74 -20.35
CA PHE A 136 -7.77 5.36 -20.53
C PHE A 136 -7.32 4.48 -19.37
N GLU A 137 -8.13 3.50 -18.97
CA GLU A 137 -7.76 2.50 -17.97
C GLU A 137 -7.88 1.10 -18.56
N HIS A 138 -6.75 0.42 -18.69
CA HIS A 138 -6.71 -0.97 -19.08
C HIS A 138 -6.90 -1.87 -17.86
N ARG A 139 -7.95 -2.69 -17.90
CA ARG A 139 -8.24 -3.74 -16.91
C ARG A 139 -8.09 -5.10 -17.58
N PRO A 140 -6.96 -5.80 -17.43
CA PRO A 140 -6.81 -7.12 -18.01
C PRO A 140 -7.85 -8.06 -17.41
N VAL A 141 -8.54 -8.81 -18.29
CA VAL A 141 -9.47 -9.86 -17.87
C VAL A 141 -8.64 -11.11 -17.51
N PRO A 142 -8.88 -11.75 -16.36
CA PRO A 142 -8.21 -13.01 -16.03
C PRO A 142 -8.43 -14.06 -17.14
N LEU A 143 -7.37 -14.74 -17.56
CA LEU A 143 -7.44 -15.79 -18.59
C LEU A 143 -8.16 -17.06 -18.08
N ALA A 144 -8.18 -17.26 -16.76
CA ALA A 144 -8.95 -18.29 -16.09
C ALA A 144 -9.81 -17.65 -15.00
N SER A 145 -11.05 -18.13 -14.85
CA SER A 145 -11.90 -17.77 -13.72
C SER A 145 -11.37 -18.48 -12.46
N GLU A 146 -10.62 -17.79 -11.62
CA GLU A 146 -10.04 -18.35 -10.39
C GLU A 146 -11.04 -18.47 -9.22
N GLY A 147 -12.34 -18.39 -9.52
CA GLY A 147 -13.40 -18.44 -8.53
C GLY A 147 -13.80 -17.06 -8.02
N ALA A 148 -14.71 -17.05 -7.05
CA ALA A 148 -15.08 -15.82 -6.35
C ALA A 148 -13.96 -15.44 -5.38
N LEU A 149 -13.62 -14.16 -5.30
CA LEU A 149 -12.79 -13.65 -4.22
C LEU A 149 -13.59 -13.80 -2.91
N ASP A 150 -13.26 -14.82 -2.11
CA ASP A 150 -13.90 -15.05 -0.80
C ASP A 150 -13.60 -13.91 0.18
N SER A 151 -12.47 -13.22 0.01
CA SER A 151 -12.15 -11.99 0.72
C SER A 151 -11.22 -11.10 -0.11
N VAL A 152 -11.43 -9.79 -0.03
CA VAL A 152 -10.45 -8.81 -0.49
C VAL A 152 -9.67 -8.40 0.75
N PRO A 153 -8.35 -8.67 0.87
CA PRO A 153 -7.53 -8.09 1.91
C PRO A 153 -7.42 -6.60 1.64
N LEU A 154 -8.42 -5.86 2.10
CA LEU A 154 -8.35 -4.41 2.13
C LEU A 154 -7.38 -4.05 3.25
N ASP A 155 -6.27 -3.40 2.88
CA ASP A 155 -5.48 -2.57 3.81
C ASP A 155 -6.25 -1.29 4.23
N ILE A 156 -7.56 -1.29 3.98
CA ILE A 156 -8.53 -0.39 4.59
C ILE A 156 -8.97 -1.12 5.85
N THR A 157 -8.48 -0.65 6.99
CA THR A 157 -9.23 -0.84 8.22
C THR A 157 -10.63 -0.24 7.97
N GLN A 158 -11.61 -1.12 7.75
CA GLN A 158 -13.03 -0.82 7.95
C GLN A 158 -13.33 -0.65 9.46
N ALA A 159 -12.30 -0.48 10.29
CA ALA A 159 -12.40 0.07 11.63
C ALA A 159 -12.56 1.58 11.49
N GLY A 160 -13.79 2.04 11.26
CA GLY A 160 -14.24 3.35 11.74
C GLY A 160 -13.39 4.58 11.37
N LEU A 161 -12.53 4.54 10.34
CA LEU A 161 -11.91 5.70 9.72
C LEU A 161 -13.00 6.49 9.01
N THR A 162 -13.89 7.07 9.81
CA THR A 162 -14.52 8.34 9.51
C THR A 162 -13.39 9.31 9.15
N GLU A 163 -13.71 10.37 8.41
CA GLU A 163 -12.78 11.41 7.95
C GLU A 163 -11.94 12.10 9.06
N ARG A 164 -11.97 11.61 10.31
CA ARG A 164 -11.30 12.11 11.51
C ARG A 164 -10.16 11.23 12.05
N GLY A 165 -9.91 10.05 11.49
CA GLY A 165 -8.76 9.22 11.87
C GLY A 165 -7.44 9.92 11.53
N GLY A 166 -6.86 10.62 12.51
CA GLY A 166 -5.69 11.46 12.32
C GLY A 166 -4.39 10.69 12.44
N ARG A 167 -3.46 10.92 11.50
CA ARG A 167 -2.06 10.53 11.68
C ARG A 167 -1.50 11.27 12.90
N VAL A 168 -1.07 10.52 13.90
CA VAL A 168 -0.48 11.06 15.14
C VAL A 168 1.02 11.24 14.96
N TYR A 169 1.68 10.20 14.46
CA TYR A 169 3.12 10.18 14.26
C TYR A 169 3.46 9.33 13.03
N ALA A 170 4.46 9.74 12.26
CA ALA A 170 5.02 8.92 11.20
C ALA A 170 6.47 9.30 10.95
N SER A 171 7.34 8.31 11.00
CA SER A 171 8.73 8.45 10.58
C SER A 171 9.17 7.20 9.84
N ASP A 172 9.80 7.41 8.69
CA ASP A 172 10.49 6.38 7.90
C ASP A 172 12.00 6.39 8.21
N PHE A 173 12.36 6.95 9.37
CA PHE A 173 13.72 7.05 9.91
C PHE A 173 14.76 7.57 8.91
N GLN A 174 14.34 8.47 8.01
CA GLN A 174 15.23 9.18 7.09
C GLN A 174 16.17 10.16 7.82
N ALA A 175 15.79 10.55 9.03
CA ALA A 175 16.59 11.31 9.99
C ALA A 175 16.49 10.62 11.36
N ASP A 176 17.39 10.97 12.28
CA ASP A 176 17.45 10.40 13.63
C ASP A 176 16.13 10.64 14.38
N PRO A 177 15.36 9.58 14.67
CA PRO A 177 14.07 9.71 15.34
C PRO A 177 14.21 9.65 16.86
N LEU A 178 15.38 9.35 17.43
CA LEU A 178 15.50 8.97 18.84
C LEU A 178 15.10 10.08 19.81
N GLY A 179 15.18 11.35 19.39
CA GLY A 179 14.68 12.49 20.16
C GLY A 179 13.16 12.45 20.44
N ASP A 180 12.40 11.70 19.65
CA ASP A 180 10.95 11.54 19.80
C ASP A 180 10.58 10.42 20.77
N PHE A 181 11.56 9.61 21.21
CA PHE A 181 11.34 8.43 22.03
C PHE A 181 12.04 8.51 23.38
N VAL A 182 11.53 7.75 24.34
CA VAL A 182 12.11 7.53 25.65
C VAL A 182 12.53 6.07 25.75
N ALA A 183 13.84 5.83 25.86
CA ALA A 183 14.36 4.51 26.16
C ALA A 183 14.13 4.18 27.63
N LEU A 184 13.58 3.01 27.91
CA LEU A 184 13.33 2.52 29.26
C LEU A 184 13.83 1.09 29.41
N ASP A 185 14.28 0.77 30.61
CA ASP A 185 14.67 -0.57 31.03
C ASP A 185 13.97 -0.92 32.34
N ARG A 186 13.71 -2.21 32.55
CA ARG A 186 13.10 -2.71 33.79
C ARG A 186 14.10 -3.55 34.56
N SER A 187 14.19 -3.29 35.86
CA SER A 187 14.88 -4.16 36.81
C SER A 187 14.19 -5.54 36.94
N GLY A 188 14.98 -6.58 37.24
CA GLY A 188 14.48 -7.94 37.43
C GLY A 188 14.64 -8.88 36.22
N GLY A 189 15.38 -8.44 35.19
CA GLY A 189 15.90 -9.31 34.12
C GLY A 189 17.39 -9.63 34.28
N SER A 190 17.91 -10.42 33.36
CA SER A 190 19.34 -10.65 33.10
C SER A 190 19.77 -9.97 31.79
N GLY A 191 21.06 -9.77 31.62
CA GLY A 191 21.63 -9.14 30.42
C GLY A 191 21.92 -7.65 30.59
N SER A 192 22.36 -7.01 29.52
CA SER A 192 22.59 -5.57 29.44
C SER A 192 21.32 -4.80 29.15
N ASP A 193 21.23 -3.60 29.73
CA ASP A 193 20.19 -2.61 29.45
C ASP A 193 20.08 -2.28 27.95
N GLY A 194 18.97 -1.66 27.57
CA GLY A 194 18.67 -1.22 26.22
C GLY A 194 19.70 -0.21 25.72
N ASN A 195 20.39 -0.58 24.65
CA ASN A 195 21.27 0.33 23.93
C ASN A 195 20.66 0.62 22.55
N TRP A 196 19.91 1.72 22.49
CA TRP A 196 19.20 2.19 21.31
C TRP A 196 20.03 3.26 20.59
N ALA A 197 20.28 3.06 19.29
CA ALA A 197 21.09 3.98 18.49
C ALA A 197 20.55 4.09 17.06
N TYR A 198 20.66 5.27 16.45
CA TYR A 198 20.31 5.47 15.05
C TYR A 198 21.52 5.28 14.14
N ASP A 199 21.41 4.36 13.19
CA ASP A 199 22.37 4.16 12.11
C ASP A 199 21.94 5.01 10.91
N ALA A 200 22.61 6.14 10.73
CA ALA A 200 22.32 7.08 9.65
C ALA A 200 22.63 6.53 8.24
N ALA A 201 23.54 5.56 8.12
CA ALA A 201 23.88 4.97 6.83
C ALA A 201 22.82 3.95 6.39
N ALA A 202 22.30 3.17 7.34
CA ALA A 202 21.22 2.22 7.10
C ALA A 202 19.82 2.86 7.16
N GLN A 203 19.69 4.06 7.75
CA GLN A 203 18.41 4.69 8.09
C GLN A 203 17.56 3.81 9.01
N GLU A 204 18.23 3.21 10.01
CA GLU A 204 17.64 2.24 10.93
C GLU A 204 17.86 2.66 12.38
N VAL A 205 16.85 2.48 13.22
CA VAL A 205 17.06 2.41 14.68
C VAL A 205 17.53 1.00 15.01
N THR A 206 18.57 0.90 15.82
CA THR A 206 19.19 -0.34 16.26
C THR A 206 19.01 -0.51 17.75
N GLN A 207 18.80 -1.75 18.19
CA GLN A 207 18.83 -2.14 19.59
C GLN A 207 19.91 -3.21 19.74
N THR A 208 20.79 -3.05 20.74
CA THR A 208 21.89 -3.99 21.02
C THR A 208 21.94 -4.48 22.47
N GLY A 209 20.94 -4.12 23.27
CA GLY A 209 20.81 -4.58 24.65
C GLY A 209 20.32 -6.03 24.71
N THR A 210 20.80 -6.80 25.68
CA THR A 210 20.46 -8.23 25.83
C THR A 210 19.42 -8.48 26.91
N ALA A 211 18.82 -7.42 27.48
CA ALA A 211 17.88 -7.53 28.59
C ALA A 211 16.78 -8.54 28.30
N SER A 212 16.60 -9.46 29.24
CA SER A 212 15.57 -10.49 29.18
C SER A 212 15.17 -10.93 30.57
N GLY A 213 13.87 -11.15 30.77
CA GLY A 213 13.33 -11.73 31.98
C GLY A 213 11.95 -12.34 31.74
N GLY A 214 11.34 -12.85 32.81
CA GLY A 214 10.08 -13.57 32.74
C GLY A 214 10.22 -15.00 32.21
N ASN A 215 9.09 -15.64 31.91
CA ASN A 215 9.06 -17.02 31.40
C ASN A 215 9.51 -17.10 29.93
N ASN A 216 10.26 -18.15 29.59
CA ASN A 216 10.69 -18.41 28.20
C ASN A 216 9.59 -18.99 27.31
N GLY A 217 8.57 -19.64 27.87
CA GLY A 217 7.40 -20.13 27.14
C GLY A 217 6.34 -19.06 26.91
N ILE A 218 5.12 -19.50 26.60
CA ILE A 218 3.97 -18.60 26.42
C ILE A 218 3.53 -18.08 27.79
N ALA A 219 3.78 -16.80 28.05
CA ALA A 219 3.40 -16.16 29.30
C ALA A 219 3.30 -14.63 29.15
N GLY A 220 2.48 -14.04 30.01
CA GLY A 220 2.26 -12.60 30.08
C GLY A 220 3.35 -11.79 30.81
N ASN A 221 4.39 -12.43 31.33
CA ASN A 221 5.36 -11.79 32.21
C ASN A 221 6.72 -11.50 31.55
N LYS A 222 6.77 -11.44 30.21
CA LYS A 222 7.98 -11.14 29.45
C LYS A 222 8.56 -9.79 29.86
N ILE A 223 9.88 -9.72 30.00
CA ILE A 223 10.65 -8.51 30.32
C ILE A 223 11.72 -8.34 29.25
N GLY A 224 11.91 -7.09 28.81
CA GLY A 224 12.92 -6.70 27.83
C GLY A 224 13.26 -5.21 27.95
N THR A 225 13.72 -4.64 26.84
CA THR A 225 14.03 -3.22 26.66
C THR A 225 12.90 -2.55 25.88
N TYR A 226 12.65 -1.27 26.17
CA TYR A 226 11.53 -0.54 25.61
C TYR A 226 12.00 0.77 24.98
N LEU A 227 11.41 1.14 23.84
CA LEU A 227 11.56 2.46 23.24
C LEU A 227 10.18 3.06 23.03
N ILE A 228 9.76 3.96 23.92
CA ILE A 228 8.40 4.48 24.01
C ILE A 228 8.30 5.80 23.27
N LEU A 229 7.34 5.96 22.35
CA LEU A 229 7.07 7.28 21.76
C LEU A 229 6.66 8.25 22.88
N SER A 230 7.30 9.42 22.92
CA SER A 230 7.06 10.42 23.95
C SER A 230 5.55 10.66 24.12
N PRO A 231 5.01 10.67 25.37
CA PRO A 231 3.60 10.96 25.62
C PRO A 231 3.14 12.30 25.01
N THR A 232 4.05 13.27 24.87
CA THR A 232 3.75 14.57 24.23
C THR A 232 3.45 14.45 22.74
N LEU A 233 4.01 13.43 22.06
CA LEU A 233 3.78 13.16 20.64
C LEU A 233 2.65 12.15 20.43
N ALA A 234 2.56 11.13 21.28
CA ALA A 234 1.49 10.13 21.22
C ALA A 234 0.13 10.75 21.58
N GLY A 235 0.08 11.61 22.60
CA GLY A 235 -1.16 12.09 23.20
C GLY A 235 -1.97 10.98 23.87
N ASP A 236 -3.22 11.29 24.24
CA ASP A 236 -4.11 10.32 24.89
C ASP A 236 -4.72 9.37 23.86
N LEU A 237 -4.06 8.23 23.60
CA LEU A 237 -4.51 7.24 22.62
C LEU A 237 -5.14 6.03 23.29
N THR A 238 -6.45 5.88 23.09
CA THR A 238 -7.21 4.68 23.47
C THR A 238 -7.36 3.73 22.28
N ASN A 239 -7.80 4.25 21.13
CA ASN A 239 -7.99 3.50 19.89
C ASN A 239 -6.98 3.96 18.83
N PHE A 240 -6.20 3.03 18.30
CA PHE A 240 -5.13 3.35 17.37
C PHE A 240 -4.73 2.15 16.52
N VAL A 241 -3.98 2.47 15.46
CA VAL A 241 -3.19 1.52 14.70
C VAL A 241 -1.74 1.97 14.74
N VAL A 242 -0.84 1.05 15.09
CA VAL A 242 0.61 1.24 14.94
C VAL A 242 1.15 0.28 13.90
N ASN A 243 2.04 0.78 13.05
CA ASN A 243 2.79 0.01 12.08
C ASN A 243 4.28 0.25 12.28
N ALA A 244 5.08 -0.81 12.17
CA ALA A 244 6.52 -0.70 12.12
C ALA A 244 7.12 -1.84 11.31
N ASP A 245 8.19 -1.54 10.61
CA ASP A 245 9.02 -2.54 9.96
C ASP A 245 10.16 -2.92 10.90
N MET A 246 10.30 -4.22 11.19
CA MET A 246 11.25 -4.77 12.15
C MET A 246 12.03 -5.94 11.58
N ARG A 247 13.28 -6.11 12.00
CA ARG A 247 14.13 -7.27 11.69
C ARG A 247 14.98 -7.61 12.91
N CYS A 248 15.28 -8.87 13.13
CA CYS A 248 16.24 -9.32 14.13
C CYS A 248 17.00 -10.53 13.60
N GLY A 249 18.33 -10.55 13.73
CA GLY A 249 19.18 -11.69 13.34
C GLY A 249 19.49 -12.64 14.50
N SER A 250 19.21 -12.23 15.74
CA SER A 250 19.56 -12.95 16.95
C SER A 250 18.34 -13.58 17.63
N ILE A 251 18.64 -14.47 18.56
CA ILE A 251 17.65 -15.19 19.36
C ILE A 251 16.98 -14.24 20.36
N GLY A 252 15.66 -14.25 20.47
CA GLY A 252 14.96 -13.34 21.35
C GLY A 252 13.58 -13.02 20.83
N GLY A 253 13.09 -11.83 21.15
CA GLY A 253 11.80 -11.34 20.69
C GLY A 253 11.79 -9.87 20.32
N ILE A 254 10.97 -9.54 19.34
CA ILE A 254 10.69 -8.18 18.88
C ILE A 254 9.18 -7.95 18.84
N GLY A 255 8.75 -6.70 19.01
CA GLY A 255 7.35 -6.35 18.88
C GLY A 255 7.03 -4.96 19.41
N PHE A 256 5.85 -4.82 20.02
CA PHE A 256 5.32 -3.54 20.47
C PHE A 256 5.04 -3.54 21.96
N VAL A 257 5.09 -2.34 22.53
CA VAL A 257 4.36 -1.99 23.74
C VAL A 257 3.28 -0.98 23.39
N PHE A 258 2.13 -1.08 24.03
CA PHE A 258 0.94 -0.33 23.67
C PHE A 258 0.12 0.01 24.92
N ARG A 259 -0.63 1.13 24.87
CA ARG A 259 -1.32 1.70 26.05
C ARG A 259 -0.37 1.79 27.24
N PHE A 260 0.87 2.21 26.99
CA PHE A 260 1.90 2.34 28.00
C PHE A 260 1.59 3.56 28.87
N ALA A 261 1.22 3.32 30.13
CA ALA A 261 1.07 4.36 31.13
C ALA A 261 2.36 4.50 31.95
N ASP A 262 2.92 3.36 32.38
CA ASP A 262 4.19 3.27 33.08
C ASP A 262 4.76 1.84 32.96
N ILE A 263 5.91 1.59 33.59
CA ILE A 263 6.62 0.31 33.52
C ILE A 263 5.87 -0.86 34.19
N ASP A 264 4.85 -0.58 34.99
CA ASP A 264 4.00 -1.56 35.68
C ASP A 264 2.61 -1.70 35.04
N ASN A 265 2.24 -0.82 34.09
CA ASN A 265 0.91 -0.74 33.48
C ASN A 265 0.98 -0.51 31.95
N PHE A 266 0.99 -1.60 31.17
CA PHE A 266 1.05 -1.54 29.71
C PHE A 266 0.67 -2.88 29.05
N GLY A 267 0.24 -2.83 27.78
CA GLY A 267 0.09 -4.00 26.93
C GLY A 267 1.33 -4.25 26.08
N PHE A 268 1.59 -5.50 25.71
CA PHE A 268 2.71 -5.82 24.82
C PHE A 268 2.38 -6.92 23.82
N VAL A 269 3.11 -6.90 22.71
CA VAL A 269 3.17 -7.94 21.70
C VAL A 269 4.63 -8.33 21.52
N VAL A 270 4.91 -9.63 21.43
CA VAL A 270 6.23 -10.13 21.09
C VAL A 270 6.14 -11.34 20.17
N LEU A 271 6.98 -11.34 19.14
CA LEU A 271 7.30 -12.47 18.29
C LEU A 271 8.67 -12.96 18.72
N GLU A 272 8.82 -14.23 19.09
CA GLU A 272 10.08 -14.81 19.57
C GLU A 272 10.62 -15.89 18.62
N SER A 273 11.95 -15.92 18.47
CA SER A 273 12.73 -16.93 17.76
C SER A 273 13.93 -17.34 18.62
N PRO A 274 14.34 -18.62 18.68
CA PRO A 274 13.82 -19.79 17.95
C PRO A 274 12.70 -20.51 18.70
N ALA A 275 12.07 -19.88 19.70
CA ALA A 275 11.01 -20.53 20.48
C ALA A 275 9.70 -20.71 19.69
N ASP A 276 9.58 -20.06 18.53
CA ASP A 276 8.39 -20.05 17.68
C ASP A 276 7.12 -19.63 18.42
N ILE A 277 7.23 -18.53 19.17
CA ILE A 277 6.13 -17.98 19.98
C ILE A 277 5.71 -16.63 19.42
N ARG A 278 4.39 -16.41 19.30
CA ARG A 278 3.80 -15.07 19.24
C ARG A 278 2.89 -14.92 20.43
N VAL A 279 3.00 -13.81 21.15
CA VAL A 279 2.16 -13.58 22.33
C VAL A 279 1.79 -12.12 22.50
N MET A 280 0.54 -11.89 22.88
CA MET A 280 0.00 -10.64 23.36
C MET A 280 -0.27 -10.78 24.86
N GLY A 281 0.22 -9.84 25.64
CA GLY A 281 0.01 -9.82 27.07
C GLY A 281 -0.22 -8.42 27.59
N LYS A 282 -0.50 -8.35 28.88
CA LYS A 282 -0.70 -7.12 29.62
C LYS A 282 0.04 -7.18 30.95
N ARG A 283 0.41 -6.01 31.43
CA ARG A 283 0.94 -5.79 32.75
C ARG A 283 0.06 -4.80 33.49
N ILE A 284 -0.36 -5.16 34.69
CA ILE A 284 -1.18 -4.32 35.57
C ILE A 284 -0.61 -4.42 36.98
N GLY A 285 -0.23 -3.28 37.56
CA GLY A 285 0.44 -3.24 38.86
C GLY A 285 1.71 -4.09 38.91
N GLY A 286 2.44 -4.18 37.80
CA GLY A 286 3.69 -4.93 37.69
C GLY A 286 3.51 -6.43 37.42
N SER A 287 2.30 -6.97 37.58
CA SER A 287 1.99 -8.38 37.31
C SER A 287 1.63 -8.57 35.84
N GLY A 288 2.24 -9.56 35.20
CA GLY A 288 2.04 -9.86 33.79
C GLY A 288 1.07 -11.03 33.56
N SER A 289 0.09 -10.85 32.68
CA SER A 289 -0.85 -11.89 32.23
C SER A 289 -0.99 -11.86 30.71
N LEU A 290 -1.51 -12.94 30.13
CA LEU A 290 -1.89 -12.94 28.72
C LEU A 290 -3.14 -12.08 28.51
N LEU A 291 -3.43 -11.75 27.26
CA LEU A 291 -4.75 -11.22 26.89
C LEU A 291 -5.82 -12.31 26.99
N ASP A 292 -7.07 -11.89 27.14
CA ASP A 292 -8.22 -12.78 27.20
C ASP A 292 -8.61 -13.24 25.78
N ALA A 293 -9.24 -14.42 25.67
CA ALA A 293 -9.86 -14.91 24.44
C ALA A 293 -8.94 -14.95 23.18
N GLY A 294 -7.66 -15.30 23.35
CA GLY A 294 -6.73 -15.48 22.23
C GLY A 294 -5.35 -14.89 22.52
N GLY A 295 -4.70 -14.37 21.48
CA GLY A 295 -3.45 -13.63 21.63
C GLY A 295 -2.20 -14.47 21.89
N GLN A 296 -2.21 -15.77 21.60
CA GLN A 296 -1.02 -16.62 21.69
C GLN A 296 -0.95 -17.63 20.55
N ASP A 297 0.27 -17.90 20.09
CA ASP A 297 0.61 -18.96 19.13
C ASP A 297 1.96 -19.56 19.55
N ALA A 298 2.01 -20.89 19.68
CA ALA A 298 3.16 -21.66 20.13
C ALA A 298 3.93 -22.33 18.98
N THR A 299 3.52 -22.07 17.74
CA THR A 299 3.94 -22.81 16.55
C THR A 299 4.65 -21.93 15.53
N GLN A 300 4.68 -20.63 15.77
CA GLN A 300 5.21 -19.64 14.85
C GLN A 300 5.86 -18.48 15.61
N GLY A 301 7.07 -18.13 15.21
CA GLY A 301 7.80 -16.96 15.70
C GLY A 301 8.00 -15.93 14.60
N PHE A 302 9.21 -15.36 14.57
CA PHE A 302 9.75 -14.67 13.41
C PHE A 302 10.90 -15.47 12.77
N ALA A 303 11.07 -15.29 11.47
CA ALA A 303 12.24 -15.78 10.75
C ALA A 303 13.41 -14.81 10.94
N PRO A 304 14.59 -15.27 11.43
CA PRO A 304 15.76 -14.41 11.58
C PRO A 304 16.17 -13.71 10.29
N ASP A 305 16.76 -12.52 10.42
CA ASP A 305 17.28 -11.68 9.33
C ASP A 305 16.27 -11.29 8.24
N THR A 306 14.98 -11.51 8.49
CA THR A 306 13.89 -11.15 7.58
C THR A 306 13.20 -9.87 8.06
N TRP A 307 12.97 -8.94 7.14
CA TRP A 307 12.13 -7.77 7.42
C TRP A 307 10.67 -8.18 7.51
N LEU A 308 10.03 -7.79 8.61
CA LEU A 308 8.63 -8.02 8.90
C LEU A 308 7.91 -6.69 8.99
N ARG A 309 6.75 -6.59 8.35
CA ARG A 309 5.82 -5.48 8.56
C ARG A 309 4.84 -5.88 9.66
N LEU A 310 4.99 -5.30 10.84
CA LEU A 310 4.09 -5.53 11.97
C LEU A 310 3.06 -4.41 12.03
N ARG A 311 1.78 -4.80 12.20
CA ARG A 311 0.68 -3.88 12.46
C ARG A 311 -0.09 -4.32 13.68
N LEU A 312 -0.23 -3.45 14.66
CA LEU A 312 -1.07 -3.67 15.84
C LEU A 312 -2.27 -2.72 15.77
N LEU A 313 -3.47 -3.28 15.86
CA LEU A 313 -4.73 -2.57 16.01
C LEU A 313 -5.19 -2.70 17.46
N ALA A 314 -5.49 -1.56 18.09
CA ALA A 314 -6.17 -1.49 19.38
C ALA A 314 -7.46 -0.70 19.22
N ASP A 315 -8.60 -1.34 19.42
CA ASP A 315 -9.94 -0.79 19.21
C ASP A 315 -10.87 -1.24 20.35
N GLY A 316 -11.09 -0.35 21.32
CA GLY A 316 -11.80 -0.69 22.56
C GLY A 316 -11.06 -1.77 23.35
N ASP A 317 -11.73 -2.89 23.62
CA ASP A 317 -11.10 -4.06 24.25
C ASP A 317 -10.41 -4.99 23.23
N ARG A 318 -10.60 -4.79 21.92
CA ARG A 318 -10.08 -5.69 20.90
C ARG A 318 -8.65 -5.30 20.50
N ILE A 319 -7.77 -6.29 20.50
CA ILE A 319 -6.38 -6.17 20.06
C ILE A 319 -6.13 -7.17 18.93
N GLU A 320 -5.55 -6.72 17.82
CA GLU A 320 -5.18 -7.57 16.68
C GLU A 320 -3.75 -7.28 16.23
N LEU A 321 -2.97 -8.33 16.01
CA LEU A 321 -1.64 -8.25 15.41
C LEU A 321 -1.68 -8.87 14.01
N ALA A 322 -1.21 -8.09 13.04
CA ALA A 322 -0.89 -8.59 11.71
C ALA A 322 0.61 -8.57 11.46
N VAL A 323 1.10 -9.58 10.74
CA VAL A 323 2.49 -9.71 10.28
C VAL A 323 2.43 -9.91 8.77
N ASN A 324 3.11 -9.04 8.02
CA ASN A 324 3.07 -9.02 6.56
C ASN A 324 1.61 -9.06 6.04
N GLU A 325 0.78 -8.17 6.60
CA GLU A 325 -0.63 -7.96 6.24
C GLU A 325 -1.60 -9.08 6.65
N GLN A 326 -1.09 -10.24 7.11
CA GLN A 326 -1.93 -11.32 7.62
C GLN A 326 -2.17 -11.16 9.12
N ILE A 327 -3.43 -11.19 9.56
CA ILE A 327 -3.76 -11.25 10.99
C ILE A 327 -3.28 -12.58 11.55
N VAL A 328 -2.32 -12.53 12.46
CA VAL A 328 -1.72 -13.73 13.08
C VAL A 328 -2.19 -13.94 14.51
N LEU A 329 -2.60 -12.88 15.21
CA LEU A 329 -3.17 -12.97 16.56
C LEU A 329 -4.34 -11.99 16.71
N SER A 330 -5.35 -12.43 17.45
CA SER A 330 -6.46 -11.60 17.93
C SER A 330 -6.74 -11.96 19.39
N GLY A 331 -7.04 -10.97 20.21
CA GLY A 331 -7.33 -11.13 21.63
C GLY A 331 -8.11 -9.95 22.18
N ARG A 332 -8.51 -10.04 23.45
CA ARG A 332 -9.24 -9.00 24.15
C ARG A 332 -8.56 -8.56 25.44
N ASP A 333 -8.67 -7.28 25.76
CA ASP A 333 -8.25 -6.71 27.02
C ASP A 333 -9.27 -5.69 27.56
N PRO A 334 -10.17 -6.11 28.46
CA PRO A 334 -11.08 -5.17 29.11
C PRO A 334 -10.40 -4.34 30.20
N ALA A 335 -9.18 -4.70 30.63
CA ALA A 335 -8.54 -4.13 31.80
C ALA A 335 -7.63 -2.93 31.48
N LEU A 336 -6.86 -2.98 30.38
CA LEU A 336 -6.11 -1.82 29.89
C LEU A 336 -6.88 -1.11 28.78
N THR A 337 -7.92 -0.35 29.12
CA THR A 337 -8.70 0.46 28.15
C THR A 337 -8.39 1.95 28.20
N GLY A 338 -7.57 2.39 29.15
CA GLY A 338 -7.13 3.78 29.29
C GLY A 338 -6.16 4.24 28.20
N PRO A 339 -5.98 5.55 28.01
CA PRO A 339 -5.02 6.10 27.07
C PRO A 339 -3.58 5.76 27.48
N GLY A 340 -2.69 5.63 26.51
CA GLY A 340 -1.25 5.51 26.80
C GLY A 340 -0.38 5.60 25.55
N SER A 341 0.92 5.67 25.77
CA SER A 341 1.91 5.69 24.69
C SER A 341 2.02 4.33 23.99
N VAL A 342 2.67 4.34 22.82
CA VAL A 342 3.00 3.15 22.04
C VAL A 342 4.50 3.17 21.77
N GLY A 343 5.12 2.01 21.68
CA GLY A 343 6.56 1.90 21.49
C GLY A 343 7.00 0.55 20.96
N LEU A 344 8.31 0.40 20.85
CA LEU A 344 8.98 -0.82 20.42
C LEU A 344 9.41 -1.65 21.63
N PHE A 345 9.41 -2.96 21.46
CA PHE A 345 9.81 -3.93 22.47
C PHE A 345 10.87 -4.88 21.91
N CYS A 346 11.96 -5.08 22.68
CA CYS A 346 12.98 -6.08 22.39
C CYS A 346 13.28 -6.91 23.63
N ARG A 347 13.35 -8.24 23.50
CA ARG A 347 13.74 -9.18 24.57
C ARG A 347 14.87 -10.08 24.09
N ARG A 348 16.07 -9.97 24.66
CA ARG A 348 17.28 -10.68 24.19
C ARG A 348 17.63 -10.43 22.71
N ALA A 349 17.04 -9.42 22.07
CA ALA A 349 17.13 -9.20 20.63
C ALA A 349 18.21 -8.16 20.28
N ASP A 350 19.47 -8.46 20.61
CA ASP A 350 20.64 -7.56 20.49
C ASP A 350 21.09 -7.23 19.05
N THR A 351 20.35 -7.71 18.06
CA THR A 351 20.53 -7.36 16.64
C THR A 351 19.24 -6.79 16.04
N ALA A 352 18.29 -6.36 16.87
CA ALA A 352 17.04 -5.80 16.38
C ALA A 352 17.26 -4.49 15.63
N ARG A 353 16.52 -4.32 14.54
CA ARG A 353 16.57 -3.21 13.60
C ARG A 353 15.15 -2.77 13.25
N PHE A 354 14.97 -1.47 13.10
CA PHE A 354 13.69 -0.83 12.82
C PHE A 354 13.90 0.26 11.77
N ARG A 355 13.05 0.33 10.75
CA ARG A 355 13.20 1.33 9.66
C ARG A 355 11.99 2.26 9.48
N SER A 356 10.89 1.98 10.16
CA SER A 356 9.71 2.85 10.14
C SER A 356 8.87 2.67 11.41
N PHE A 357 8.19 3.73 11.81
CA PHE A 357 7.20 3.71 12.89
C PHE A 357 6.09 4.71 12.57
N ARG A 358 4.84 4.22 12.48
CA ARG A 358 3.68 5.02 12.11
C ARG A 358 2.53 4.73 13.06
N LEU A 359 1.93 5.78 13.60
CA LEU A 359 0.86 5.73 14.58
C LEU A 359 -0.31 6.61 14.10
N SER A 360 -1.49 6.00 14.04
CA SER A 360 -2.73 6.66 13.64
C SER A 360 -3.79 6.45 14.71
N ARG A 361 -4.58 7.48 14.98
CA ARG A 361 -5.80 7.38 15.79
C ARG A 361 -6.94 6.85 14.93
N LEU A 362 -7.82 6.05 15.53
CA LEU A 362 -9.06 5.56 14.92
C LEU A 362 -10.22 6.53 15.13
#